data_AF-A0A944AU74-F1
#
_entry.id   AF-A0A944AU74-F1
#
_cell.length_a   1.000
_cell.length_b   1.000
_cell.length_c   1.000
_cell.angle_alpha   90.00
_cell.angle_beta   90.00
_cell.angle_gamma   90.00
#
_symmetry.space_group_name_H-M   'P 1'
#
loop_
_entity.id
_entity.type
_entity.pdbx_description
1 polymer ?
#
loop_
_entity_poly.entity_id
_entity_poly.type
_entity_poly.pdbx_seq_one_letter_code
_entity_poly.pdbx_strand_id
1 'polypeptide(L)'
;MRKILSLIFITVIGISSSFAKELEGTNLQAVKTVLEANLGVNEFEELQDQLNFLNRIERKIASYGDGISEEAKLICKLVIAKQKETAIGMDKLKKEDVQKKTSKPEKDPVKEAAAMEMFNEFKALAEANEDLSSHFYYYYKQAEFATMQYLPIGQKMEIFKNILKDYEKIEEMNPNYGENLFTLGMVMYMMPKAMGGNKEAGLEKILKASKVSATKYERVSALALYSQIMFEEKKYEEAKNYLAMAHQQVPLNKSFEKIQEMNDAGYSFFKMEEYRKKVKKSEKE
;
A
#
# COMPACT_ATOMS: atom_id res chain seq x y z
N MET A 1 0.32 -51.92 -2.64
CA MET A 1 0.36 -51.97 -4.11
C MET A 1 -0.80 -51.14 -4.62
N ARG A 2 -0.51 -49.99 -5.23
CA ARG A 2 -0.43 -49.89 -6.70
C ARG A 2 -1.77 -50.31 -7.31
N LYS A 3 -2.56 -49.33 -7.76
CA LYS A 3 -2.59 -48.87 -9.16
C LYS A 3 -3.78 -49.53 -9.87
N ILE A 4 -4.55 -48.92 -10.78
CA ILE A 4 -4.62 -47.60 -11.40
C ILE A 4 -5.62 -47.80 -12.57
N LEU A 5 -6.28 -46.72 -13.04
CA LEU A 5 -6.76 -46.51 -14.42
C LEU A 5 -7.98 -47.36 -14.87
N SER A 6 -9.01 -46.87 -15.55
CA SER A 6 -9.36 -45.58 -16.21
C SER A 6 -10.91 -45.57 -16.38
N LEU A 7 -11.66 -44.52 -16.75
CA LEU A 7 -11.46 -43.58 -17.84
C LEU A 7 -12.55 -42.47 -17.74
N ILE A 8 -12.12 -41.21 -17.73
CA ILE A 8 -12.65 -40.04 -18.47
C ILE A 8 -14.18 -39.82 -18.47
N PHE A 9 -14.60 -38.83 -17.69
CA PHE A 9 -15.49 -37.78 -18.20
C PHE A 9 -14.78 -36.44 -18.01
N ILE A 10 -14.10 -36.01 -19.07
CA ILE A 10 -13.69 -34.63 -19.25
C ILE A 10 -14.96 -33.89 -19.67
N THR A 11 -15.60 -33.22 -18.72
CA THR A 11 -16.32 -32.00 -19.04
C THR A 11 -15.33 -30.88 -18.77
N VAL A 12 -14.70 -30.38 -19.84
CA VAL A 12 -14.18 -29.02 -19.85
C VAL A 12 -15.40 -28.12 -19.68
N ILE A 13 -15.80 -27.86 -18.44
CA ILE A 13 -16.35 -26.55 -18.14
C ILE A 13 -15.12 -25.66 -18.27
N GLY A 14 -15.05 -24.95 -19.39
CA GLY A 14 -14.21 -23.78 -19.46
C GLY A 14 -14.71 -22.85 -18.36
N ILE A 15 -14.14 -23.00 -17.16
CA ILE A 15 -13.81 -21.82 -16.38
C ILE A 15 -12.79 -21.15 -17.29
N SER A 16 -13.30 -20.32 -18.20
CA SER A 16 -12.58 -19.11 -18.47
C SER A 16 -12.29 -18.58 -17.07
N SER A 17 -11.05 -18.74 -16.62
CA SER A 17 -10.51 -17.78 -15.70
C SER A 17 -10.63 -16.50 -16.49
N SER A 18 -11.81 -15.87 -16.43
CA SER A 18 -11.99 -14.48 -16.73
C SER A 18 -11.09 -13.83 -15.70
N PHE A 19 -9.80 -13.74 -16.05
CA PHE A 19 -8.88 -12.83 -15.41
C PHE A 19 -9.67 -11.54 -15.33
N ALA A 20 -9.79 -11.01 -14.11
CA ALA A 20 -10.51 -9.78 -13.90
C ALA A 20 -10.06 -8.79 -14.96
N LYS A 21 -11.00 -8.07 -15.57
CA LYS A 21 -10.67 -7.09 -16.59
C LYS A 21 -9.59 -6.16 -16.05
N GLU A 22 -8.39 -6.21 -16.61
CA GLU A 22 -7.33 -5.31 -16.17
C GLU A 22 -7.58 -3.90 -16.68
N LEU A 23 -7.09 -2.90 -15.94
CA LEU A 23 -7.01 -1.56 -16.49
C LEU A 23 -6.03 -1.56 -17.65
N GLU A 24 -6.43 -0.99 -18.78
CA GLU A 24 -5.62 -0.86 -19.98
C GLU A 24 -5.63 0.57 -20.52
N GLY A 25 -4.71 0.87 -21.44
CA GLY A 25 -4.63 2.14 -22.15
C GLY A 25 -4.57 3.36 -21.21
N THR A 26 -5.42 4.35 -21.48
CA THR A 26 -5.46 5.62 -20.74
C THR A 26 -5.81 5.41 -19.26
N ASN A 27 -6.65 4.43 -18.91
CA ASN A 27 -7.01 4.13 -17.53
C ASN A 27 -5.79 3.71 -16.72
N LEU A 28 -5.04 2.73 -17.24
CA LEU A 28 -3.82 2.26 -16.61
C LEU A 28 -2.79 3.39 -16.53
N GLN A 29 -2.65 4.18 -17.60
CA GLN A 29 -1.71 5.30 -17.61
C GLN A 29 -2.04 6.37 -16.56
N ALA A 30 -3.32 6.66 -16.32
CA ALA A 30 -3.76 7.58 -15.28
C ALA A 30 -3.40 7.06 -13.87
N VAL A 31 -3.72 5.79 -13.59
CA VAL A 31 -3.39 5.14 -12.31
C VAL A 31 -1.87 5.07 -12.09
N LYS A 32 -1.10 4.69 -13.11
CA LYS A 32 0.38 4.69 -13.03
C LYS A 32 0.93 6.09 -12.75
N THR A 33 0.34 7.13 -13.37
CA THR A 33 0.77 8.52 -13.15
C THR A 33 0.63 8.94 -11.69
N VAL A 34 -0.49 8.62 -11.03
CA VAL A 34 -0.67 8.97 -9.60
C VAL A 34 0.21 8.12 -8.69
N LEU A 35 0.43 6.84 -9.06
CA LEU A 35 1.28 5.94 -8.29
C LEU A 35 2.75 6.39 -8.32
N GLU A 36 3.27 6.72 -9.50
CA GLU A 36 4.63 7.23 -9.65
C GLU A 36 4.82 8.59 -8.97
N ALA A 37 3.78 9.42 -8.91
CA ALA A 37 3.83 10.67 -8.16
C ALA A 37 4.12 10.46 -6.66
N ASN A 38 3.73 9.32 -6.05
CA ASN A 38 4.09 9.01 -4.66
C ASN A 38 5.60 9.14 -4.41
N LEU A 39 6.41 8.71 -5.38
CA LEU A 39 7.87 8.74 -5.25
C LEU A 39 8.41 10.17 -5.23
N GLY A 40 7.79 11.05 -6.02
CA GLY A 40 8.20 12.45 -6.18
C GLY A 40 7.75 13.38 -5.05
N VAL A 41 6.69 13.04 -4.30
CA VAL A 41 6.23 13.87 -3.17
C VAL A 41 7.35 14.07 -2.14
N ASN A 42 8.11 13.01 -1.86
CA ASN A 42 9.18 13.05 -0.86
C ASN A 42 10.48 13.71 -1.35
N GLU A 43 10.51 14.21 -2.60
CA GLU A 43 11.61 15.04 -3.11
C GLU A 43 11.51 16.50 -2.61
N PHE A 44 10.29 16.94 -2.26
CA PHE A 44 10.03 18.30 -1.77
C PHE A 44 10.13 18.35 -0.23
N GLU A 45 10.82 19.35 0.30
CA GLU A 45 10.97 19.55 1.75
C GLU A 45 9.74 20.17 2.39
N GLU A 46 9.19 21.19 1.71
CA GLU A 46 8.11 22.04 2.18
C GLU A 46 6.74 21.46 1.83
N LEU A 47 5.81 21.49 2.79
CA LEU A 47 4.44 20.99 2.60
C LEU A 47 3.76 21.65 1.40
N GLN A 48 3.93 22.96 1.22
CA GLN A 48 3.26 23.67 0.13
C GLN A 48 3.73 23.20 -1.25
N ASP A 49 5.00 22.83 -1.40
CA ASP A 49 5.54 22.31 -2.66
C ASP A 49 5.04 20.89 -2.94
N GLN A 50 4.95 20.06 -1.89
CA GLN A 50 4.31 18.74 -1.96
C GLN A 50 2.85 18.87 -2.44
N LEU A 51 2.07 19.76 -1.83
CA LEU A 51 0.68 19.99 -2.20
C LEU A 51 0.54 20.59 -3.61
N ASN A 52 1.41 21.52 -4.00
CA ASN A 52 1.44 22.09 -5.34
C ASN A 52 1.75 21.03 -6.40
N PHE A 53 2.69 20.12 -6.12
CA PHE A 53 2.98 18.98 -6.97
C PHE A 53 1.76 18.07 -7.13
N LEU A 54 1.10 17.69 -6.02
CA LEU A 54 -0.10 16.86 -6.04
C LEU A 54 -1.27 17.51 -6.80
N ASN A 55 -1.46 18.82 -6.63
CA ASN A 55 -2.48 19.58 -7.37
C ASN A 55 -2.19 19.62 -8.89
N ARG A 56 -0.91 19.62 -9.31
CA ARG A 56 -0.56 19.47 -10.74
C ARG A 56 -0.91 18.08 -11.27
N ILE A 57 -0.67 17.03 -10.49
CA ILE A 57 -1.05 15.66 -10.85
C ILE A 57 -2.57 15.55 -10.96
N GLU A 58 -3.31 16.09 -10.00
CA GLU A 58 -4.78 16.12 -10.02
C GLU A 58 -5.33 16.83 -11.26
N ARG A 59 -4.78 17.99 -11.64
CA ARG A 59 -5.14 18.67 -12.90
C ARG A 59 -4.80 17.84 -14.13
N LYS A 60 -3.68 17.12 -14.12
CA LYS A 60 -3.32 16.20 -15.21
C LYS A 60 -4.33 15.05 -15.31
N ILE A 61 -4.75 14.47 -14.19
CA ILE A 61 -5.79 13.43 -14.18
C ILE A 61 -7.12 13.99 -14.70
N ALA A 62 -7.53 15.17 -14.23
CA ALA A 62 -8.74 15.83 -14.70
C ALA A 62 -8.71 16.13 -16.21
N SER A 63 -7.52 16.39 -16.79
CA SER A 63 -7.38 16.63 -18.23
C SER A 63 -7.67 15.42 -19.12
N TYR A 64 -7.70 14.20 -18.56
CA TYR A 64 -8.19 13.03 -19.30
C TYR A 64 -9.72 13.08 -19.51
N GLY A 65 -10.46 13.84 -18.69
CA GLY A 65 -11.91 14.01 -18.80
C GLY A 65 -12.66 12.67 -18.80
N ASP A 66 -13.52 12.48 -19.80
CA ASP A 66 -14.25 11.23 -20.04
C ASP A 66 -13.40 10.14 -20.72
N GLY A 67 -12.12 10.42 -20.98
CA GLY A 67 -11.15 9.48 -21.54
C GLY A 67 -10.65 8.42 -20.55
N ILE A 68 -11.09 8.47 -19.29
CA ILE A 68 -10.84 7.43 -18.28
C ILE A 68 -12.15 6.98 -17.61
N SER A 69 -12.20 5.71 -17.21
CA SER A 69 -13.33 5.08 -16.53
C SER A 69 -13.53 5.63 -15.11
N GLU A 70 -14.74 5.48 -14.57
CA GLU A 70 -15.06 5.84 -13.18
C GLU A 70 -14.18 5.08 -12.18
N GLU A 71 -13.86 3.82 -12.47
CA GLU A 71 -12.90 3.04 -11.70
C GLU A 71 -11.53 3.74 -11.60
N ALA A 72 -10.95 4.15 -12.74
CA ALA A 72 -9.65 4.81 -12.77
C ALA A 72 -9.71 6.19 -12.07
N LYS A 73 -10.83 6.92 -12.22
CA LYS A 73 -11.06 8.20 -11.52
C LYS A 73 -11.06 8.00 -10.00
N LEU A 74 -11.81 7.02 -9.47
CA LEU A 74 -11.87 6.73 -8.03
C LEU A 74 -10.52 6.31 -7.46
N ILE A 75 -9.80 5.43 -8.16
CA ILE A 75 -8.44 5.02 -7.77
C ILE A 75 -7.52 6.24 -7.69
N CYS A 76 -7.51 7.08 -8.73
CA CYS A 76 -6.69 8.29 -8.76
C CYS A 76 -7.04 9.26 -7.62
N LYS A 77 -8.33 9.48 -7.37
CA LYS A 77 -8.84 10.33 -6.30
C LYS A 77 -8.36 9.85 -4.93
N LEU A 78 -8.50 8.55 -4.65
CA LEU A 78 -8.06 7.94 -3.39
C LEU A 78 -6.55 8.06 -3.18
N VAL A 79 -5.75 7.71 -4.20
CA VAL A 79 -4.28 7.76 -4.13
C VAL A 79 -3.79 9.17 -3.84
N ILE A 80 -4.31 10.18 -4.55
CA ILE A 80 -3.95 11.59 -4.33
C ILE A 80 -4.39 12.06 -2.93
N ALA A 81 -5.59 11.70 -2.48
CA ALA A 81 -6.08 12.06 -1.15
C ALA A 81 -5.17 11.51 -0.04
N LYS A 82 -4.78 10.23 -0.14
CA LYS A 82 -3.86 9.57 0.80
C LYS A 82 -2.47 10.23 0.81
N GLN A 83 -1.97 10.62 -0.37
CA GLN A 83 -0.71 11.36 -0.49
C GLN A 83 -0.77 12.73 0.19
N LYS A 84 -1.84 13.50 -0.04
CA LYS A 84 -2.06 14.79 0.61
C LYS A 84 -2.14 14.63 2.13
N GLU A 85 -2.89 13.65 2.62
CA GLU A 85 -2.98 13.36 4.05
C GLU A 85 -1.61 12.99 4.65
N THR A 86 -0.83 12.15 3.96
CA THR A 86 0.51 11.77 4.40
C THR A 86 1.44 12.97 4.49
N ALA A 87 1.45 13.84 3.47
CA ALA A 87 2.23 15.07 3.45
C ALA A 87 1.87 15.99 4.64
N ILE A 88 0.58 16.23 4.85
CA ILE A 88 0.08 17.03 5.99
C ILE A 88 0.47 16.40 7.32
N GLY A 89 0.32 15.09 7.46
CA GLY A 89 0.68 14.35 8.67
C GLY A 89 2.18 14.45 8.99
N MET A 90 3.03 14.30 7.97
CA MET A 90 4.48 14.44 8.11
C MET A 90 4.90 15.86 8.46
N ASP A 91 4.30 16.88 7.86
CA ASP A 91 4.54 18.29 8.20
C ASP A 91 4.14 18.61 9.65
N LYS A 92 2.96 18.13 10.09
CA LYS A 92 2.56 18.22 11.51
C LYS A 92 3.58 17.57 12.42
N LEU A 93 4.05 16.36 12.08
CA LEU A 93 5.07 15.65 12.85
C LEU A 93 6.43 16.37 12.88
N LYS A 94 6.80 17.14 11.84
CA LYS A 94 8.00 17.97 11.82
C LYS A 94 7.86 19.22 12.69
N LYS A 95 6.69 19.88 12.65
CA LYS A 95 6.39 21.13 13.38
C LYS A 95 6.09 20.88 14.85
N GLU A 96 5.53 19.73 15.19
CA GLU A 96 5.32 19.27 16.56
C GLU A 96 6.64 18.76 17.15
N ASP A 97 7.59 19.67 17.35
CA ASP A 97 8.57 19.50 18.40
C ASP A 97 7.84 19.43 19.74
N VAL A 98 8.25 18.49 20.59
CA VAL A 98 8.36 18.73 22.04
C VAL A 98 7.10 19.32 22.74
N GLN A 99 6.33 18.47 23.43
CA GLN A 99 5.23 18.79 24.37
C GLN A 99 3.81 18.60 23.83
N LYS A 100 3.36 17.36 23.73
CA LYS A 100 2.11 16.94 24.41
C LYS A 100 2.03 15.42 24.43
N LYS A 101 1.55 14.90 25.56
CA LYS A 101 1.13 13.50 25.70
C LYS A 101 0.31 13.13 24.48
N THR A 102 0.52 11.92 23.97
CA THR A 102 -0.37 11.21 23.07
C THR A 102 -1.81 11.27 23.60
N SER A 103 -2.51 12.36 23.35
CA SER A 103 -3.96 12.36 23.39
C SER A 103 -4.38 11.39 22.30
N LYS A 104 -5.38 10.55 22.60
CA LYS A 104 -6.01 9.70 21.60
C LYS A 104 -6.25 10.54 20.34
N PRO A 105 -6.04 10.01 19.13
CA PRO A 105 -6.36 10.73 17.91
C PRO A 105 -7.76 11.30 18.08
N GLU A 106 -7.83 12.63 18.15
CA GLU A 106 -9.10 13.32 18.27
C GLU A 106 -9.88 12.99 17.00
N LYS A 107 -11.12 12.53 17.15
CA LYS A 107 -11.96 12.25 15.99
C LYS A 107 -12.12 13.56 15.23
N ASP A 108 -11.50 13.64 14.06
CA ASP A 108 -11.68 14.74 13.12
C ASP A 108 -12.90 14.39 12.25
N PRO A 109 -14.07 15.02 12.49
CA PRO A 109 -15.30 14.66 11.79
C PRO A 109 -15.22 14.92 10.29
N VAL A 110 -14.36 15.87 9.86
CA VAL A 110 -14.15 16.18 8.44
C VAL A 110 -13.39 15.05 7.76
N LYS A 111 -12.34 14.53 8.41
CA LYS A 111 -11.61 13.36 7.90
C LYS A 111 -12.45 12.09 7.91
N GLU A 112 -13.24 11.89 8.96
CA GLU A 112 -14.19 10.77 9.05
C GLU A 112 -15.20 10.82 7.90
N ALA A 113 -15.83 11.97 7.66
CA ALA A 113 -16.78 12.15 6.57
C ALA A 113 -16.14 11.89 5.21
N ALA A 114 -14.95 12.46 4.94
CA ALA A 114 -14.26 12.27 3.67
C ALA A 114 -13.85 10.80 3.43
N ALA A 115 -13.37 10.10 4.45
CA ALA A 115 -13.02 8.67 4.33
C ALA A 115 -14.27 7.81 4.07
N MET A 116 -15.38 8.09 4.76
CA MET A 116 -16.64 7.36 4.58
C MET A 116 -17.26 7.65 3.21
N GLU A 117 -17.21 8.89 2.72
CA GLU A 117 -17.64 9.27 1.37
C GLU A 117 -16.86 8.49 0.32
N MET A 118 -15.53 8.48 0.40
CA MET A 118 -14.67 7.72 -0.51
C MET A 118 -15.02 6.22 -0.51
N PHE A 119 -15.16 5.62 0.68
CA PHE A 119 -15.54 4.21 0.78
C PHE A 119 -16.92 3.93 0.17
N ASN A 120 -17.89 4.82 0.36
CA ASN A 120 -19.23 4.68 -0.20
C ASN A 120 -19.23 4.82 -1.73
N GLU A 121 -18.39 5.67 -2.31
CA GLU A 121 -18.22 5.77 -3.77
C GLU A 121 -17.69 4.46 -4.36
N PHE A 122 -16.67 3.85 -3.75
CA PHE A 122 -16.19 2.53 -4.16
C PHE A 122 -17.28 1.47 -4.00
N LYS A 123 -17.96 1.44 -2.84
CA LYS A 123 -19.03 0.47 -2.60
C LYS A 123 -20.15 0.58 -3.63
N ALA A 124 -20.60 1.79 -3.94
CA ALA A 124 -21.63 2.02 -4.94
C ALA A 124 -21.20 1.54 -6.34
N LEU A 125 -19.94 1.78 -6.73
CA LEU A 125 -19.44 1.29 -8.02
C LEU A 125 -19.35 -0.25 -8.06
N ALA A 126 -18.96 -0.87 -6.95
CA ALA A 126 -18.89 -2.32 -6.80
C ALA A 126 -20.29 -2.99 -6.85
N GLU A 127 -21.30 -2.34 -6.29
CA GLU A 127 -22.69 -2.84 -6.33
C GLU A 127 -23.33 -2.67 -7.72
N ALA A 128 -22.89 -1.67 -8.49
CA ALA A 128 -23.40 -1.39 -9.83
C ALA A 128 -22.69 -2.17 -10.95
N ASN A 129 -21.54 -2.81 -10.69
CA ASN A 129 -20.72 -3.46 -11.72
C ASN A 129 -20.15 -4.80 -11.22
N GLU A 130 -20.30 -5.85 -12.02
CA GLU A 130 -19.81 -7.19 -11.72
C GLU A 130 -18.41 -7.48 -12.31
N ASP A 131 -17.94 -6.67 -13.26
CA ASP A 131 -16.67 -6.84 -13.98
C ASP A 131 -15.73 -5.65 -13.75
N LEU A 132 -15.10 -5.64 -12.57
CA LEU A 132 -14.15 -4.60 -12.13
C LEU A 132 -12.73 -5.18 -12.04
N SER A 133 -11.71 -4.34 -12.20
CA SER A 133 -10.32 -4.84 -12.21
C SER A 133 -9.80 -5.25 -10.83
N SER A 134 -8.70 -6.00 -10.82
CA SER A 134 -7.96 -6.27 -9.59
C SER A 134 -7.47 -4.98 -8.90
N HIS A 135 -7.18 -3.92 -9.67
CA HIS A 135 -6.81 -2.61 -9.13
C HIS A 135 -7.98 -2.02 -8.35
N PHE A 136 -9.19 -2.04 -8.90
CA PHE A 136 -10.37 -1.56 -8.18
C PHE A 136 -10.55 -2.27 -6.85
N TYR A 137 -10.55 -3.60 -6.84
CA TYR A 137 -10.79 -4.35 -5.60
C TYR A 137 -9.71 -4.10 -4.56
N TYR A 138 -8.44 -3.97 -4.97
CA TYR A 138 -7.37 -3.58 -4.06
C TYR A 138 -7.63 -2.19 -3.45
N TYR A 139 -7.93 -1.19 -4.27
CA TYR A 139 -8.15 0.17 -3.78
C TYR A 139 -9.46 0.32 -2.99
N TYR A 140 -10.47 -0.47 -3.32
CA TYR A 140 -11.68 -0.59 -2.50
C TYR A 140 -11.33 -1.07 -1.10
N LYS A 141 -10.47 -2.09 -0.98
CA LYS A 141 -9.97 -2.55 0.33
C LYS A 141 -9.15 -1.47 1.02
N GLN A 142 -8.29 -0.73 0.31
CA GLN A 142 -7.57 0.40 0.90
C GLN A 142 -8.52 1.48 1.45
N ALA A 143 -9.62 1.78 0.75
CA ALA A 143 -10.65 2.70 1.22
C ALA A 143 -11.37 2.15 2.48
N GLU A 144 -11.70 0.86 2.50
CA GLU A 144 -12.26 0.18 3.68
C GLU A 144 -11.30 0.26 4.88
N PHE A 145 -10.00 0.02 4.67
CA PHE A 145 -8.97 0.16 5.70
C PHE A 145 -8.90 1.58 6.27
N ALA A 146 -9.02 2.60 5.42
CA ALA A 146 -8.97 4.00 5.85
C ALA A 146 -10.13 4.38 6.78
N THR A 147 -11.30 3.72 6.63
CA THR A 147 -12.46 3.98 7.51
C THR A 147 -12.37 3.25 8.85
N MET A 148 -11.59 2.17 8.96
CA MET A 148 -11.52 1.32 10.16
C MET A 148 -11.24 2.09 11.44
N GLN A 149 -10.48 3.19 11.41
CA GLN A 149 -10.20 3.98 12.60
C GLN A 149 -11.48 4.58 13.22
N TYR A 150 -12.51 4.84 12.42
CA TYR A 150 -13.78 5.46 12.81
C TYR A 150 -14.87 4.45 13.23
N LEU A 151 -14.72 3.18 12.84
CA LEU A 151 -15.73 2.14 13.09
C LEU A 151 -15.76 1.63 14.55
N PRO A 152 -16.87 1.03 15.00
CA PRO A 152 -16.90 0.26 16.24
C PRO A 152 -15.95 -0.95 16.21
N ILE A 153 -15.43 -1.37 17.37
CA ILE A 153 -14.44 -2.46 17.47
C ILE A 153 -14.91 -3.76 16.81
N GLY A 154 -16.20 -4.12 16.93
CA GLY A 154 -16.74 -5.33 16.32
C GLY A 154 -16.57 -5.36 14.80
N GLN A 155 -16.85 -4.24 14.13
CA GLN A 155 -16.69 -4.10 12.68
C GLN A 155 -15.21 -4.11 12.28
N LYS A 156 -14.32 -3.47 13.07
CA LYS A 156 -12.87 -3.54 12.82
C LYS A 156 -12.36 -4.98 12.83
N MET A 157 -12.80 -5.76 13.82
CA MET A 157 -12.41 -7.17 13.96
C MET A 157 -12.91 -8.02 12.79
N GLU A 158 -14.08 -7.71 12.24
CA GLU A 158 -14.61 -8.39 11.05
C GLU A 158 -13.75 -8.11 9.81
N ILE A 159 -13.41 -6.84 9.56
CA ILE A 159 -12.52 -6.45 8.46
C ILE A 159 -11.15 -7.14 8.62
N PHE A 160 -10.57 -7.13 9.82
CA PHE A 160 -9.30 -7.82 10.09
C PHE A 160 -9.37 -9.34 9.89
N LYS A 161 -10.52 -9.98 10.11
CA LYS A 161 -10.66 -11.43 9.86
C LYS A 161 -10.69 -11.76 8.37
N ASN A 162 -11.14 -10.83 7.53
CA ASN A 162 -11.32 -11.07 6.10
C ASN A 162 -10.16 -10.53 5.25
N ILE A 163 -9.31 -9.65 5.79
CA ILE A 163 -8.20 -9.01 5.07
C ILE A 163 -7.35 -9.97 4.25
N LEU A 164 -6.96 -11.11 4.84
CA LEU A 164 -6.10 -12.08 4.17
C LEU A 164 -6.81 -12.68 2.95
N LYS A 165 -8.05 -13.13 3.15
CA LYS A 165 -8.89 -13.73 2.11
C LYS A 165 -9.18 -12.74 0.98
N ASP A 166 -9.39 -11.48 1.32
CA ASP A 166 -9.69 -10.45 0.33
C ASP A 166 -8.48 -10.19 -0.58
N TYR A 167 -7.27 -10.12 -0.02
CA TYR A 167 -6.05 -9.97 -0.81
C TYR A 167 -5.64 -11.24 -1.57
N GLU A 168 -5.90 -12.43 -1.01
CA GLU A 168 -5.73 -13.71 -1.72
C GLU A 168 -6.63 -13.78 -2.96
N LYS A 169 -7.90 -13.37 -2.85
CA LYS A 169 -8.80 -13.28 -4.02
C LYS A 169 -8.27 -12.32 -5.08
N ILE A 170 -7.72 -11.17 -4.69
CA ILE A 170 -7.11 -10.24 -5.65
C ILE A 170 -5.87 -10.87 -6.31
N GLU A 171 -5.10 -11.71 -5.59
CA GLU A 171 -3.98 -12.47 -6.15
C GLU A 171 -4.46 -13.53 -7.14
N GLU A 172 -5.57 -14.21 -6.86
CA GLU A 172 -6.19 -15.16 -7.80
C GLU A 172 -6.64 -14.46 -9.10
N MET A 173 -7.17 -13.24 -8.99
CA MET A 173 -7.58 -12.42 -10.13
C MET A 173 -6.38 -11.95 -10.96
N ASN A 174 -5.34 -11.46 -10.29
CA ASN A 174 -4.10 -11.01 -10.92
C ASN A 174 -2.87 -11.42 -10.09
N PRO A 175 -2.24 -12.57 -10.43
CA PRO A 175 -1.11 -13.11 -9.68
C PRO A 175 0.15 -12.24 -9.71
N ASN A 176 0.22 -11.24 -10.60
CA ASN A 176 1.37 -10.36 -10.79
C ASN A 176 1.08 -8.91 -10.39
N TYR A 177 -0.07 -8.64 -9.76
CA TYR A 177 -0.36 -7.29 -9.29
C TYR A 177 0.56 -6.91 -8.13
N GLY A 178 1.55 -6.05 -8.43
CA GLY A 178 2.63 -5.69 -7.52
C GLY A 178 2.16 -5.13 -6.18
N GLU A 179 1.20 -4.20 -6.20
CA GLU A 179 0.65 -3.62 -4.97
C GLU A 179 -0.01 -4.65 -4.06
N ASN A 180 -0.82 -5.53 -4.64
CA ASN A 180 -1.47 -6.60 -3.89
C ASN A 180 -0.43 -7.58 -3.32
N LEU A 181 0.55 -8.00 -4.12
CA LEU A 181 1.58 -8.94 -3.69
C LEU A 181 2.38 -8.44 -2.49
N PHE A 182 2.85 -7.18 -2.51
CA PHE A 182 3.61 -6.67 -1.36
C PHE A 182 2.70 -6.47 -0.14
N THR A 183 1.45 -6.02 -0.33
CA THR A 183 0.50 -5.81 0.77
C THR A 183 0.09 -7.13 1.42
N LEU A 184 -0.32 -8.12 0.60
CA LEU A 184 -0.62 -9.48 1.04
C LEU A 184 0.58 -10.09 1.76
N GLY A 185 1.77 -9.96 1.18
CA GLY A 185 2.99 -10.46 1.81
C GLY A 185 3.28 -9.81 3.17
N MET A 186 3.05 -8.50 3.31
CA MET A 186 3.16 -7.79 4.59
C MET A 186 2.14 -8.30 5.62
N VAL A 187 0.88 -8.47 5.21
CA VAL A 187 -0.19 -9.00 6.07
C VAL A 187 0.17 -10.40 6.56
N MET A 188 0.59 -11.29 5.66
CA MET A 188 0.99 -12.65 6.01
C MET A 188 2.21 -12.69 6.94
N TYR A 189 3.17 -11.77 6.74
CA TYR A 189 4.36 -11.68 7.56
C TYR A 189 4.08 -11.19 8.99
N MET A 190 3.21 -10.19 9.14
CA MET A 190 2.88 -9.58 10.43
C MET A 190 1.81 -10.33 11.22
N MET A 191 0.92 -11.06 10.53
CA MET A 191 -0.21 -11.74 11.15
C MET A 191 0.24 -12.97 11.95
N PRO A 192 -0.37 -13.26 13.12
CA PRO A 192 -0.11 -14.49 13.85
C PRO A 192 -0.47 -15.73 13.02
N LYS A 193 0.29 -16.82 13.19
CA LYS A 193 0.02 -18.10 12.50
C LYS A 193 -1.40 -18.63 12.75
N ALA A 194 -1.93 -18.44 13.96
CA ALA A 194 -3.30 -18.84 14.32
C ALA A 194 -4.40 -18.10 13.53
N MET A 195 -4.07 -16.94 12.94
CA MET A 195 -4.96 -16.14 12.10
C MET A 195 -4.69 -16.32 10.60
N GLY A 196 -3.81 -17.26 10.21
CA GLY A 196 -3.44 -17.50 8.81
C GLY A 196 -2.11 -16.88 8.39
N GLY A 197 -1.38 -16.23 9.30
CA GLY A 197 -0.06 -15.67 9.01
C GLY A 197 0.98 -16.74 8.64
N ASN A 198 1.82 -16.40 7.67
CA ASN A 198 2.94 -17.23 7.22
C ASN A 198 4.09 -16.32 6.75
N LYS A 199 5.12 -16.20 7.60
CA LYS A 199 6.28 -15.33 7.34
C LYS A 199 7.03 -15.70 6.06
N GLU A 200 7.25 -16.99 5.80
CA GLU A 200 8.01 -17.46 4.64
C GLU A 200 7.27 -17.15 3.34
N ALA A 201 5.98 -17.52 3.27
CA ALA A 201 5.15 -17.21 2.10
C ALA A 201 4.96 -15.69 1.91
N GLY A 202 4.86 -14.93 3.01
CA GLY A 202 4.79 -13.47 2.97
C GLY A 202 6.05 -12.84 2.37
N LEU A 203 7.23 -13.31 2.78
CA LEU A 203 8.51 -12.90 2.22
C LEU A 203 8.63 -13.21 0.73
N GLU A 204 8.21 -14.41 0.30
CA GLU A 204 8.22 -14.79 -1.11
C GLU A 204 7.34 -13.88 -1.96
N LYS A 205 6.16 -13.50 -1.46
CA LYS A 205 5.24 -12.56 -2.12
C LYS A 205 5.83 -11.16 -2.25
N ILE A 206 6.45 -10.62 -1.20
CA ILE A 206 7.11 -9.30 -1.26
C ILE A 206 8.28 -9.32 -2.26
N LEU A 207 9.09 -10.38 -2.23
CA LEU A 207 10.18 -10.54 -3.19
C LEU A 207 9.65 -10.68 -4.63
N LYS A 208 8.55 -11.41 -4.84
CA LYS A 208 7.88 -11.51 -6.13
C LYS A 208 7.43 -10.13 -6.61
N ALA A 209 6.79 -9.34 -5.74
CA ALA A 209 6.36 -7.96 -6.06
C ALA A 209 7.53 -7.14 -6.64
N SER A 210 8.70 -7.15 -5.97
CA SER A 210 9.89 -6.41 -6.45
C SER A 210 10.37 -6.79 -7.87
N LYS A 211 9.98 -7.97 -8.37
CA LYS A 211 10.34 -8.47 -9.70
C LYS A 211 9.27 -8.16 -10.74
N VAL A 212 8.00 -8.35 -10.39
CA VAL A 212 6.87 -8.33 -11.35
C VAL A 212 6.11 -7.00 -11.42
N SER A 213 6.37 -6.06 -10.50
CA SER A 213 5.72 -4.75 -10.46
C SER A 213 5.69 -4.01 -11.80
N ALA A 214 4.52 -3.42 -12.11
CA ALA A 214 4.26 -2.71 -13.36
C ALA A 214 4.74 -1.25 -13.33
N THR A 215 4.95 -0.70 -12.14
CA THR A 215 5.43 0.68 -11.91
C THR A 215 6.74 0.71 -11.13
N LYS A 216 7.45 1.83 -11.25
CA LYS A 216 8.61 2.11 -10.41
C LYS A 216 8.23 2.20 -8.94
N TYR A 217 7.08 2.81 -8.64
CA TYR A 217 6.57 2.98 -7.28
C TYR A 217 6.40 1.65 -6.55
N GLU A 218 5.71 0.70 -7.16
CA GLU A 218 5.48 -0.63 -6.56
C GLU A 218 6.82 -1.35 -6.32
N ARG A 219 7.72 -1.29 -7.31
CA ARG A 219 9.02 -1.96 -7.25
C ARG A 219 9.86 -1.42 -6.10
N VAL A 220 9.96 -0.08 -6.03
CA VAL A 220 10.70 0.64 -4.99
C VAL A 220 10.11 0.38 -3.61
N SER A 221 8.78 0.42 -3.48
CA SER A 221 8.08 0.15 -2.22
C SER A 221 8.31 -1.29 -1.74
N ALA A 222 8.24 -2.27 -2.66
CA ALA A 222 8.51 -3.67 -2.34
C ALA A 222 9.97 -3.89 -1.90
N LEU A 223 10.95 -3.28 -2.58
CA LEU A 223 12.36 -3.36 -2.20
C LEU A 223 12.62 -2.75 -0.82
N ALA A 224 12.07 -1.56 -0.55
CA ALA A 224 12.21 -0.89 0.74
C ALA A 224 11.57 -1.71 1.86
N LEU A 225 10.37 -2.24 1.65
CA LEU A 225 9.72 -3.12 2.62
C LEU A 225 10.52 -4.39 2.87
N TYR A 226 10.99 -5.05 1.81
CA TYR A 226 11.79 -6.27 1.92
C TYR A 226 13.09 -6.02 2.70
N SER A 227 13.76 -4.89 2.44
CA SER A 227 14.92 -4.44 3.20
C SER A 227 14.62 -4.39 4.71
N GLN A 228 13.50 -3.78 5.09
CA GLN A 228 13.13 -3.63 6.49
C GLN A 228 12.79 -4.96 7.17
N ILE A 229 12.23 -5.91 6.41
CA ILE A 229 12.00 -7.25 6.92
C ILE A 229 13.33 -8.00 7.09
N MET A 230 14.25 -7.90 6.13
CA MET A 230 15.59 -8.49 6.28
C MET A 230 16.32 -7.92 7.50
N PHE A 231 16.12 -6.64 7.80
CA PHE A 231 16.65 -6.02 9.01
C PHE A 231 16.08 -6.66 10.29
N GLU A 232 14.75 -6.84 10.37
CA GLU A 232 14.10 -7.52 11.51
C GLU A 232 14.55 -8.97 11.68
N GLU A 233 14.82 -9.67 10.57
CA GLU A 233 15.36 -11.03 10.56
C GLU A 233 16.90 -11.06 10.75
N LYS A 234 17.51 -9.94 11.14
CA LYS A 234 18.95 -9.76 11.44
C LYS A 234 19.90 -10.03 10.26
N LYS A 235 19.38 -9.95 9.04
CA LYS A 235 20.13 -10.08 7.79
C LYS A 235 20.56 -8.71 7.29
N TYR A 236 21.44 -8.03 8.04
CA TYR A 236 21.73 -6.61 7.84
C TYR A 236 22.36 -6.28 6.47
N GLU A 237 23.25 -7.12 5.96
CA GLU A 237 23.85 -6.91 4.63
C GLU A 237 22.82 -7.05 3.51
N GLU A 238 21.91 -8.03 3.61
CA GLU A 238 20.79 -8.15 2.66
C GLU A 238 19.89 -6.91 2.75
N ALA A 239 19.54 -6.47 3.97
CA ALA A 239 18.75 -5.28 4.21
C ALA A 239 19.36 -4.04 3.54
N LYS A 240 20.67 -3.83 3.73
CA LYS A 240 21.41 -2.71 3.13
C LYS A 240 21.40 -2.78 1.60
N ASN A 241 21.64 -3.97 1.03
CA ASN A 241 21.64 -4.15 -0.42
C ASN A 241 20.27 -3.83 -1.05
N TYR A 242 19.18 -4.33 -0.47
CA TYR A 242 17.83 -4.05 -0.98
C TYR A 242 17.42 -2.58 -0.80
N LEU A 243 17.84 -1.92 0.29
CA LEU A 243 17.61 -0.49 0.47
C LEU A 243 18.37 0.33 -0.59
N ALA A 244 19.63 -0.02 -0.85
CA ALA A 244 20.44 0.62 -1.88
C ALA A 244 19.82 0.43 -3.29
N MET A 245 19.27 -0.74 -3.60
CA MET A 245 18.53 -0.97 -4.85
C MET A 245 17.28 -0.10 -4.97
N ALA A 246 16.57 0.15 -3.86
CA ALA A 246 15.42 1.04 -3.83
C ALA A 246 15.85 2.50 -4.03
N HIS A 247 16.92 2.92 -3.35
CA HIS A 247 17.47 4.27 -3.42
C HIS A 247 18.04 4.60 -4.80
N GLN A 248 18.74 3.67 -5.46
CA GLN A 248 19.25 3.85 -6.81
C GLN A 248 18.14 4.19 -7.82
N GLN A 249 16.92 3.71 -7.60
CA GLN A 249 15.79 3.99 -8.47
C GLN A 249 15.19 5.38 -8.24
N VAL A 250 15.30 5.94 -7.04
CA VAL A 250 14.80 7.28 -6.71
C VAL A 250 15.80 8.01 -5.81
N PRO A 251 16.95 8.44 -6.36
CA PRO A 251 18.08 8.93 -5.56
C PRO A 251 17.75 10.19 -4.75
N LEU A 252 16.75 10.97 -5.16
CA LEU A 252 16.30 12.18 -4.48
C LEU A 252 15.27 11.92 -3.37
N ASN A 253 14.82 10.67 -3.18
CA ASN A 253 13.82 10.35 -2.16
C ASN A 253 14.48 10.23 -0.77
N LYS A 254 14.28 11.27 0.04
CA LYS A 254 14.87 11.39 1.38
C LYS A 254 14.38 10.35 2.39
N SER A 255 13.31 9.61 2.08
CA SER A 255 12.80 8.58 2.99
C SER A 255 13.80 7.44 3.17
N PHE A 256 14.63 7.15 2.16
CA PHE A 256 15.63 6.09 2.25
C PHE A 256 16.85 6.45 3.07
N GLU A 257 17.26 7.73 3.03
CA GLU A 257 18.25 8.27 3.96
C GLU A 257 17.76 8.08 5.39
N LYS A 258 16.49 8.43 5.67
CA LYS A 258 15.95 8.27 7.01
C LYS A 258 15.87 6.82 7.47
N ILE A 259 15.51 5.91 6.57
CA ILE A 259 15.51 4.47 6.87
C ILE A 259 16.94 3.98 7.15
N GLN A 260 17.94 4.44 6.39
CA GLN A 260 19.34 4.09 6.63
C GLN A 260 19.82 4.60 8.00
N GLU A 261 19.52 5.85 8.36
CA GLU A 261 19.84 6.40 9.69
C GLU A 261 19.23 5.57 10.83
N MET A 262 17.99 5.11 10.66
CA MET A 262 17.32 4.25 11.65
C MET A 262 18.02 2.89 11.76
N ASN A 263 18.31 2.27 10.61
CA ASN A 263 19.01 0.99 10.55
C ASN A 263 20.39 1.08 11.24
N ASP A 264 21.15 2.15 10.99
CA ASP A 264 22.46 2.41 11.60
C ASP A 264 22.35 2.59 13.13
N ALA A 265 21.22 3.12 13.60
CA ALA A 265 20.91 3.23 15.02
C ALA A 265 20.37 1.92 15.66
N GLY A 266 20.25 0.84 14.87
CA GLY A 266 19.77 -0.47 15.33
C GLY A 266 18.25 -0.66 15.28
N TYR A 267 17.52 0.18 14.54
CA TYR A 267 16.06 0.14 14.44
C TYR A 267 15.60 -0.07 13.01
N SER A 268 14.64 -0.98 12.81
CA SER A 268 13.87 -0.97 11.56
C SER A 268 12.82 0.15 11.58
N PHE A 269 12.29 0.44 10.40
CA PHE A 269 11.15 1.32 10.19
C PHE A 269 9.92 0.92 11.03
N PHE A 270 9.69 -0.38 11.27
CA PHE A 270 8.57 -0.84 12.10
C PHE A 270 8.67 -0.39 13.56
N LYS A 271 9.87 0.02 14.02
CA LYS A 271 10.14 0.52 15.38
C LYS A 271 10.36 2.03 15.42
N MET A 272 9.79 2.78 14.47
CA MET A 272 9.96 4.23 14.37
C MET A 272 9.59 4.98 15.66
N GLU A 273 8.53 4.56 16.37
CA GLU A 273 8.14 5.19 17.63
C GLU A 273 9.20 5.03 18.73
N GLU A 274 9.84 3.87 18.82
CA GLU A 274 10.90 3.59 19.79
C GLU A 274 12.15 4.40 19.47
N TYR A 275 12.55 4.42 18.19
CA TYR A 275 13.65 5.25 17.69
C TYR A 275 13.44 6.72 18.04
N ARG A 276 12.24 7.27 17.77
CA ARG A 276 11.90 8.66 18.10
C ARG A 276 12.01 8.97 19.60
N LYS A 277 11.55 8.06 20.47
CA LYS A 277 11.66 8.24 21.93
C LYS A 277 13.12 8.31 22.39
N LYS A 278 14.00 7.53 21.78
CA LYS A 278 15.44 7.52 22.10
C LYS A 278 16.14 8.81 21.67
N VAL A 279 15.94 9.26 20.42
CA VAL A 279 16.55 10.51 19.91
C VAL A 279 16.15 11.72 20.76
N LYS A 280 14.86 11.81 21.13
CA LYS A 280 14.36 12.86 22.04
C LYS A 280 14.97 12.84 23.43
N LYS A 281 15.48 11.69 23.89
CA LYS A 281 16.15 11.57 25.19
C LYS A 281 17.58 12.08 25.09
N SER A 282 18.31 11.74 24.02
CA SER A 282 19.69 12.19 23.80
C SER A 282 19.83 13.69 23.51
N GLU A 283 18.79 14.36 23.02
CA GLU A 283 18.80 15.83 22.78
C GLU A 283 18.56 16.65 24.06
N LYS A 284 18.17 15.99 25.16
CA LYS A 284 17.90 16.63 26.46
C LYS A 284 19.01 16.41 27.49
N GLU A 285 20.01 15.60 27.15
CA GLU A 285 21.21 15.30 27.94
C GLU A 285 22.39 16.12 27.41
#